data_AF-A0AAU6ZYM6-F1
#
_entry.id   AF-A0AAU6ZYM6-F1
#
_cell.length_a   1.000
_cell.length_b   1.000
_cell.length_c   1.000
_cell.angle_alpha   90.00
_cell.angle_beta   90.00
_cell.angle_gamma   90.00
#
_symmetry.space_group_name_H-M   'P 1'
#
loop_
_entity.id
_entity.type
_entity.pdbx_description
1 polymer ?
#
loop_
_entity_poly.entity_id
_entity_poly.type
_entity_poly.pdbx_seq_one_letter_code
_entity_poly.pdbx_strand_id
1 'polypeptide(L)'
;MPYRAPHRTGVTPQGRGRFPGFDVMDEVDRWDDVTAGVVLSRLQPFTDLSFFTAAEDAIISPLCDLLLEQDAEPRIPVVALIDARLAAGETDGWHYDDMPPDPQAWQQTLAALDQDAQDAYGKGFGALGAGQQAALIHNISRTSSSEGTWHGWEASRVWGLWTRYACSAFYSHPWSWNEIGFGGPAYPRGYKNVGLDARERWEVADHDDSDPVPFADRIERARNSHATLTGGYVAPHGTTSGAQNGRSV
;
A
#
# COMPACT_ATOMS: atom_id res chain seq x y z
N MET A 1 10.75 28.40 15.64
CA MET A 1 9.31 28.50 15.96
C MET A 1 8.89 27.13 16.45
N PRO A 2 8.29 26.94 17.65
CA PRO A 2 7.86 25.61 18.05
C PRO A 2 6.71 25.20 17.12
N TYR A 3 6.99 24.27 16.22
CA TYR A 3 6.06 23.75 15.21
C TYR A 3 4.90 22.96 15.85
N ARG A 4 4.99 22.68 17.16
CA ARG A 4 4.03 21.90 17.93
C ARG A 4 4.04 22.33 19.40
N ALA A 5 2.91 22.14 20.09
CA ALA A 5 2.87 22.28 21.54
C ALA A 5 3.72 21.16 22.20
N PRO A 6 4.49 21.44 23.27
CA PRO A 6 5.47 20.51 23.87
C PRO A 6 4.93 19.15 24.36
N HIS A 7 3.61 18.98 24.40
CA HIS A 7 2.92 17.79 24.92
C HIS A 7 2.28 16.92 23.84
N ARG A 8 2.33 17.33 22.56
CA ARG A 8 1.83 16.47 21.48
C ARG A 8 3.02 15.62 21.02
N THR A 9 3.00 14.35 21.37
CA THR A 9 3.98 13.31 21.00
C THR A 9 3.61 12.64 19.68
N GLY A 10 4.59 12.00 19.03
CA GLY A 10 4.50 11.39 17.69
C GLY A 10 3.21 10.61 17.49
N VAL A 11 2.50 10.92 16.40
CA VAL A 11 1.37 10.10 15.98
C VAL A 11 1.97 8.91 15.26
N THR A 12 1.83 7.73 15.84
CA THR A 12 2.06 6.48 15.13
C THR A 12 0.73 6.05 14.49
N PRO A 13 0.71 5.66 13.21
CA PRO A 13 -0.51 5.15 12.58
C PRO A 13 -1.11 4.05 13.45
N GLN A 14 -2.41 4.17 13.73
CA GLN A 14 -3.19 3.23 14.54
C GLN A 14 -2.65 2.97 15.96
N GLY A 15 -1.71 3.79 16.45
CA GLY A 15 -1.00 3.55 17.71
C GLY A 15 -0.11 2.30 17.72
N ARG A 16 0.19 1.71 16.55
CA ARG A 16 1.01 0.48 16.42
C ARG A 16 2.51 0.80 16.39
N GLY A 17 3.03 1.41 17.45
CA GLY A 17 4.44 1.83 17.51
C GLY A 17 5.35 0.82 18.21
N ARG A 18 6.45 0.47 17.56
CA ARG A 18 7.53 -0.36 18.12
C ARG A 18 8.54 0.42 18.97
N PHE A 19 8.51 1.75 18.88
CA PHE A 19 9.52 2.65 19.46
C PHE A 19 8.86 3.60 20.46
N PRO A 20 8.67 3.18 21.72
CA PRO A 20 7.90 3.95 22.69
C PRO A 20 8.57 5.29 23.01
N GLY A 21 7.80 6.37 22.86
CA GLY A 21 8.28 7.74 23.11
C GLY A 21 9.15 8.33 22.00
N PHE A 22 9.40 7.61 20.91
CA PHE A 22 10.08 8.15 19.74
C PHE A 22 9.13 9.05 18.93
N ASP A 23 9.59 10.25 18.59
CA ASP A 23 8.93 11.14 17.63
C ASP A 23 9.98 11.73 16.68
N VAL A 24 9.91 11.36 15.41
CA VAL A 24 10.82 11.87 14.38
C VAL A 24 10.73 13.39 14.23
N MET A 25 9.62 14.01 14.65
CA MET A 25 9.48 15.46 14.60
C MET A 25 10.34 16.19 15.63
N ASP A 26 10.86 15.50 16.65
CA ASP A 26 11.87 16.07 17.58
C ASP A 26 13.22 16.29 16.88
N GLU A 27 13.41 15.69 15.70
CA GLU A 27 14.63 15.79 14.90
C GLU A 27 14.54 16.88 13.81
N VAL A 28 13.43 17.59 13.69
CA VAL A 28 13.20 18.57 12.60
C VAL A 28 14.28 19.66 12.55
N ASP A 29 14.72 20.16 13.70
CA ASP A 29 15.77 21.19 13.82
C ASP A 29 17.17 20.67 13.44
N ARG A 30 17.30 19.37 13.12
CA ARG A 30 18.55 18.75 12.68
C ARG A 30 18.64 18.61 11.16
N TRP A 31 17.55 18.84 10.44
CA TRP A 31 17.52 18.85 8.99
C TRP A 31 17.79 20.28 8.48
N ASP A 32 18.22 20.40 7.22
CA ASP A 32 18.24 21.70 6.57
C ASP A 32 16.82 22.19 6.26
N ASP A 33 16.66 23.49 6.01
CA ASP A 33 15.36 24.13 5.80
C ASP A 33 14.58 23.53 4.61
N VAL A 34 15.26 23.07 3.55
CA VAL A 34 14.61 22.49 2.37
C VAL A 34 14.03 21.13 2.73
N THR A 35 14.84 20.27 3.35
CA THR A 35 14.40 18.95 3.81
C THR A 35 13.28 19.08 4.83
N ALA A 36 13.43 19.94 5.85
CA ALA A 36 12.40 20.19 6.83
C ALA A 36 11.11 20.69 6.15
N GLY A 37 11.19 21.62 5.21
CA GLY A 37 10.03 22.11 4.46
C GLY A 37 9.26 21.00 3.73
N VAL A 38 9.95 20.07 3.05
CA VAL A 38 9.34 18.93 2.37
C VAL A 38 8.68 17.95 3.34
N VAL A 39 9.31 17.69 4.49
CA VAL A 39 8.75 16.77 5.49
C VAL A 39 7.52 17.37 6.16
N LEU A 40 7.58 18.65 6.54
CA LEU A 40 6.50 19.37 7.22
C LEU A 40 5.28 19.62 6.31
N SER A 41 5.48 19.70 4.99
CA SER A 41 4.37 19.85 4.04
C SER A 41 3.47 18.62 4.02
N ARG A 42 4.02 17.42 4.24
CA ARG A 42 3.25 16.17 4.31
C ARG A 42 2.32 16.08 5.51
N LEU A 43 2.57 16.89 6.56
CA LEU A 43 1.73 16.98 7.76
C LEU A 43 0.58 17.98 7.64
N GLN A 44 0.52 18.76 6.55
CA GLN A 44 -0.57 19.70 6.35
C GLN A 44 -1.88 18.94 6.09
N PRO A 45 -3.04 19.46 6.52
CA PRO A 45 -4.32 18.90 6.17
C PRO A 45 -4.48 18.85 4.64
N PHE A 46 -4.86 17.69 4.11
CA PHE A 46 -5.12 17.55 2.68
C PHE A 46 -6.47 18.18 2.32
N THR A 47 -6.50 18.85 1.18
CA THR A 47 -7.75 19.35 0.56
C THR A 47 -8.40 18.25 -0.27
N ASP A 48 -9.55 18.55 -0.88
CA ASP A 48 -10.26 17.66 -1.79
C ASP A 48 -9.33 17.09 -2.89
N LEU A 49 -9.59 15.85 -3.30
CA LEU A 49 -8.87 15.16 -4.36
C LEU A 49 -9.00 15.90 -5.69
N SER A 50 -7.90 15.93 -6.44
CA SER A 50 -7.75 16.71 -7.68
C SER A 50 -7.53 15.84 -8.92
N PHE A 51 -7.03 14.61 -8.74
CA PHE A 51 -6.81 13.64 -9.80
C PHE A 51 -7.93 12.60 -9.83
N PHE A 52 -8.23 11.97 -8.71
CA PHE A 52 -9.27 10.94 -8.61
C PHE A 52 -10.66 11.56 -8.46
N THR A 53 -11.62 10.99 -9.18
CA THR A 53 -13.04 11.29 -8.99
C THR A 53 -13.57 10.67 -7.69
N ALA A 54 -14.73 11.13 -7.22
CA ALA A 54 -15.38 10.54 -6.04
C ALA A 54 -15.71 9.04 -6.22
N ALA A 55 -15.96 8.59 -7.46
CA ALA A 55 -16.20 7.18 -7.75
C ALA A 55 -14.91 6.35 -7.64
N GLU A 56 -13.79 6.89 -8.11
CA GLU A 56 -12.48 6.23 -7.98
C GLU A 56 -11.99 6.25 -6.53
N ASP A 57 -12.23 7.33 -5.78
CA ASP A 57 -11.93 7.43 -4.35
C ASP A 57 -12.59 6.30 -3.55
N ALA A 58 -13.87 6.01 -3.85
CA ALA A 58 -14.61 4.92 -3.21
C ALA A 58 -13.98 3.52 -3.46
N ILE A 59 -13.09 3.39 -4.45
CA ILE A 59 -12.38 2.15 -4.78
C ILE A 59 -10.96 2.17 -4.21
N ILE A 60 -10.19 3.23 -4.49
CA ILE A 60 -8.78 3.31 -4.10
C ILE A 60 -8.61 3.44 -2.58
N SER A 61 -9.52 4.12 -1.87
CA SER A 61 -9.47 4.24 -0.41
C SER A 61 -9.47 2.87 0.29
N PRO A 62 -10.48 2.00 0.11
CA PRO A 62 -10.46 0.66 0.70
C PRO A 62 -9.33 -0.23 0.14
N LEU A 63 -8.89 -0.04 -1.11
CA LEU A 63 -7.73 -0.74 -1.67
C LEU A 63 -6.45 -0.39 -0.89
N CYS A 64 -6.14 0.90 -0.72
CA CYS A 64 -4.96 1.35 0.01
C CYS A 64 -5.02 0.98 1.49
N ASP A 65 -6.19 1.09 2.12
CA ASP A 65 -6.38 0.70 3.51
C ASP A 65 -6.09 -0.81 3.69
N LEU A 66 -6.54 -1.68 2.79
CA LEU A 66 -6.26 -3.12 2.82
C LEU A 66 -4.80 -3.47 2.49
N LEU A 67 -4.16 -2.74 1.57
CA LEU A 67 -2.75 -2.97 1.21
C LEU A 67 -1.79 -2.59 2.34
N LEU A 68 -2.15 -1.59 3.14
CA LEU A 68 -1.30 -1.00 4.18
C LEU A 68 -1.81 -1.25 5.61
N GLU A 69 -2.83 -2.11 5.74
CA GLU A 69 -3.46 -2.48 7.01
C GLU A 69 -3.93 -1.25 7.82
N GLN A 70 -4.47 -0.22 7.15
CA GLN A 70 -4.97 1.01 7.79
C GLN A 70 -6.44 0.90 8.20
N ASP A 71 -6.73 0.02 9.15
CA ASP A 71 -8.11 -0.34 9.54
C ASP A 71 -8.79 0.68 10.47
N ALA A 72 -8.02 1.58 11.08
CA ALA A 72 -8.49 2.54 12.06
C ALA A 72 -7.69 3.85 12.06
N GLU A 73 -8.26 4.88 12.69
CA GLU A 73 -7.55 6.13 12.93
C GLU A 73 -6.59 6.02 14.14
N PRO A 74 -5.50 6.80 14.19
CA PRO A 74 -5.06 7.75 13.16
C PRO A 74 -4.42 7.03 11.96
N ARG A 75 -4.79 7.40 10.74
CA ARG A 75 -4.18 6.84 9.50
C ARG A 75 -3.40 7.88 8.71
N ILE A 76 -2.44 7.39 7.94
CA ILE A 76 -1.73 8.18 6.93
C ILE A 76 -2.68 8.42 5.75
N PRO A 77 -2.81 9.67 5.27
CA PRO A 77 -3.67 10.01 4.13
C PRO A 77 -3.04 9.60 2.79
N VAL A 78 -2.86 8.29 2.60
CA VAL A 78 -2.14 7.68 1.47
C VAL A 78 -2.77 8.06 0.13
N VAL A 79 -4.10 7.99 0.02
CA VAL A 79 -4.80 8.34 -1.23
C VAL A 79 -4.55 9.80 -1.62
N ALA A 80 -4.58 10.73 -0.65
CA ALA A 80 -4.33 12.14 -0.92
C ALA A 80 -2.88 12.41 -1.38
N LEU A 81 -1.91 11.66 -0.84
CA LEU A 81 -0.51 11.72 -1.29
C LEU A 81 -0.33 11.17 -2.71
N ILE A 82 -1.00 10.07 -3.05
CA ILE A 82 -1.00 9.50 -4.41
C ILE A 82 -1.70 10.47 -5.38
N ASP A 83 -2.84 11.04 -5.00
CA ASP A 83 -3.60 12.00 -5.79
C ASP A 83 -2.76 13.23 -6.15
N ALA A 84 -2.18 13.89 -5.15
CA ALA A 84 -1.35 15.07 -5.34
C ALA A 84 -0.16 14.79 -6.28
N ARG A 85 0.47 13.61 -6.12
CA ARG A 85 1.57 13.14 -6.96
C ARG A 85 1.15 12.96 -8.42
N LEU A 86 0.03 12.29 -8.66
CA LEU A 86 -0.50 12.06 -10.02
C LEU A 86 -1.00 13.37 -10.66
N ALA A 87 -1.64 14.25 -9.89
CA ALA A 87 -2.08 15.57 -10.34
C ALA A 87 -0.91 16.46 -10.76
N ALA A 88 0.22 16.38 -10.06
CA ALA A 88 1.45 17.09 -10.39
C ALA A 88 2.22 16.46 -11.58
N GLY A 89 1.79 15.29 -12.08
CA GLY A 89 2.49 14.56 -13.14
C GLY A 89 3.80 13.91 -12.67
N GLU A 90 4.00 13.76 -11.36
CA GLU A 90 5.20 13.20 -10.76
C GLU A 90 5.19 11.67 -10.81
N THR A 91 5.45 11.10 -11.99
CA THR A 91 5.59 9.65 -12.17
C THR A 91 7.01 9.18 -11.88
N ASP A 92 7.26 7.87 -11.90
CA ASP A 92 8.62 7.32 -11.74
C ASP A 92 9.54 7.59 -12.95
N GLY A 93 9.02 8.17 -14.03
CA GLY A 93 9.77 8.39 -15.27
C GLY A 93 9.98 7.13 -16.11
N TRP A 94 9.41 6.00 -15.71
CA TRP A 94 9.35 4.76 -16.47
C TRP A 94 7.96 4.12 -16.31
N HIS A 95 7.56 3.33 -17.31
CA HIS A 95 6.43 2.41 -17.23
C HIS A 95 6.77 1.18 -18.06
N TYR A 96 6.03 0.10 -17.84
CA TYR A 96 6.15 -1.10 -18.65
C TYR A 96 5.58 -0.86 -20.06
N ASP A 97 6.21 -1.45 -21.08
CA ASP A 97 5.81 -1.32 -22.49
C ASP A 97 4.41 -1.88 -22.82
N ASP A 98 3.97 -2.86 -22.04
CA ASP A 98 2.65 -3.49 -22.10
C ASP A 98 1.62 -2.83 -21.17
N MET A 99 1.98 -1.76 -20.47
CA MET A 99 1.07 -0.98 -19.65
C MET A 99 0.91 0.44 -20.19
N PRO A 100 -0.26 1.07 -19.98
CA PRO A 100 -0.37 2.50 -20.21
C PRO A 100 0.46 3.29 -19.17
N PRO A 101 0.74 4.57 -19.40
CA PRO A 101 1.37 5.44 -18.40
C PRO A 101 0.60 5.44 -17.07
N ASP A 102 1.33 5.61 -15.96
CA ASP A 102 0.81 5.47 -14.59
C ASP A 102 -0.56 6.12 -14.33
N PRO A 103 -0.86 7.38 -14.75
CA PRO A 103 -2.18 7.98 -14.54
C PRO A 103 -3.33 7.17 -15.18
N GLN A 104 -3.12 6.70 -16.41
CA GLN A 104 -4.12 5.93 -17.14
C GLN A 104 -4.20 4.50 -16.59
N ALA A 105 -3.07 3.92 -16.18
CA ALA A 105 -3.04 2.61 -15.53
C ALA A 105 -3.85 2.61 -14.24
N TRP A 106 -3.75 3.67 -13.43
CA TRP A 106 -4.58 3.84 -12.23
C TRP A 106 -6.07 3.83 -12.54
N GLN A 107 -6.53 4.69 -13.44
CA GLN A 107 -7.96 4.78 -13.81
C GLN A 107 -8.48 3.44 -14.35
N GLN A 108 -7.73 2.79 -15.25
CA GLN A 108 -8.14 1.53 -15.88
C GLN A 108 -8.16 0.36 -14.89
N THR A 109 -7.18 0.27 -14.00
CA THR A 109 -7.10 -0.82 -13.01
C THR A 109 -8.14 -0.66 -11.89
N LEU A 110 -8.49 0.57 -11.49
CA LEU A 110 -9.61 0.79 -10.56
C LEU A 110 -10.95 0.41 -11.19
N ALA A 111 -11.17 0.77 -12.47
CA ALA A 111 -12.38 0.35 -13.18
C ALA A 111 -12.48 -1.18 -13.33
N ALA A 112 -11.35 -1.85 -13.62
CA ALA A 112 -11.29 -3.31 -13.67
C ALA A 112 -11.60 -3.98 -12.32
N LEU A 113 -11.08 -3.41 -11.22
CA LEU A 113 -11.40 -3.89 -9.87
C LEU A 113 -12.88 -3.70 -9.50
N ASP A 114 -13.48 -2.58 -9.92
CA ASP A 114 -14.91 -2.36 -9.73
C ASP A 114 -15.76 -3.33 -10.57
N GLN A 115 -15.32 -3.63 -11.80
CA GLN A 115 -15.96 -4.64 -12.63
C GLN A 115 -15.90 -6.04 -12.00
N ASP A 116 -14.75 -6.45 -11.45
CA ASP A 116 -14.62 -7.72 -10.72
C ASP A 116 -15.59 -7.80 -9.53
N ALA A 117 -15.77 -6.69 -8.82
CA ALA A 117 -16.74 -6.59 -7.73
C ALA A 117 -18.19 -6.76 -8.22
N GLN A 118 -18.54 -6.09 -9.32
CA GLN A 118 -19.86 -6.20 -9.93
C GLN A 118 -20.12 -7.63 -10.43
N ASP A 119 -19.16 -8.26 -11.09
CA ASP A 119 -19.30 -9.61 -11.64
C ASP A 119 -19.41 -10.68 -10.54
N ALA A 120 -18.62 -10.56 -9.48
CA ALA A 120 -18.59 -11.56 -8.40
C ALA A 120 -19.74 -11.38 -7.37
N TYR A 121 -20.18 -10.14 -7.11
CA TYR A 121 -21.08 -9.82 -6.00
C TYR A 121 -22.27 -8.92 -6.36
N GLY A 122 -22.38 -8.47 -7.61
CA GLY A 122 -23.48 -7.62 -8.08
C GLY A 122 -23.45 -6.18 -7.53
N LYS A 123 -22.31 -5.72 -7.00
CA LYS A 123 -22.12 -4.38 -6.42
C LYS A 123 -20.72 -3.86 -6.76
N GLY A 124 -20.57 -2.54 -6.86
CA GLY A 124 -19.24 -1.91 -6.98
C GLY A 124 -18.37 -2.15 -5.76
N PHE A 125 -17.06 -2.10 -5.94
CA PHE A 125 -16.04 -2.48 -4.96
C PHE A 125 -16.17 -1.67 -3.66
N GLY A 126 -16.40 -0.36 -3.76
CA GLY A 126 -16.60 0.52 -2.59
C GLY A 126 -17.85 0.21 -1.76
N ALA A 127 -18.83 -0.52 -2.33
CA ALA A 127 -20.05 -0.93 -1.64
C ALA A 127 -19.99 -2.35 -1.06
N LEU A 128 -18.87 -3.06 -1.24
CA LEU A 128 -18.64 -4.37 -0.67
C LEU A 128 -18.22 -4.27 0.81
N GLY A 129 -18.44 -5.35 1.56
CA GLY A 129 -17.86 -5.48 2.90
C GLY A 129 -16.35 -5.78 2.84
N ALA A 130 -15.61 -5.41 3.89
CA ALA A 130 -14.15 -5.57 3.97
C ALA A 130 -13.65 -6.98 3.61
N GLY A 131 -14.36 -8.04 4.04
CA GLY A 131 -13.99 -9.41 3.69
C GLY A 131 -14.12 -9.74 2.20
N GLN A 132 -15.10 -9.16 1.50
CA GLN A 132 -15.28 -9.34 0.06
C GLN A 132 -14.26 -8.53 -0.73
N GLN A 133 -13.98 -7.29 -0.30
CA GLN A 133 -12.91 -6.45 -0.85
C GLN A 133 -11.55 -7.15 -0.75
N ALA A 134 -11.22 -7.67 0.45
CA ALA A 134 -10.00 -8.41 0.69
C ALA A 134 -9.90 -9.67 -0.18
N ALA A 135 -11.00 -10.40 -0.38
CA ALA A 135 -11.02 -11.58 -1.24
C ALA A 135 -10.68 -11.27 -2.70
N LEU A 136 -11.17 -10.15 -3.25
CA LEU A 136 -10.85 -9.72 -4.62
C LEU A 136 -9.38 -9.32 -4.74
N ILE A 137 -8.88 -8.47 -3.84
CA ILE A 137 -7.47 -8.07 -3.81
C ILE A 137 -6.55 -9.29 -3.66
N HIS A 138 -6.92 -10.23 -2.78
CA HIS A 138 -6.16 -11.47 -2.59
C HIS A 138 -6.14 -12.35 -3.85
N ASN A 139 -7.22 -12.39 -4.63
CA ASN A 139 -7.20 -13.11 -5.90
C ASN A 139 -6.22 -12.49 -6.90
N ILE A 140 -6.19 -11.15 -7.00
CA ILE A 140 -5.24 -10.44 -7.87
C ILE A 140 -3.79 -10.70 -7.42
N SER A 141 -3.52 -10.67 -6.11
CA SER A 141 -2.17 -10.93 -5.58
C SER A 141 -1.70 -12.36 -5.84
N ARG A 142 -2.61 -13.35 -5.79
CA ARG A 142 -2.30 -14.73 -6.20
C ARG A 142 -2.03 -14.84 -7.69
N THR A 143 -2.84 -14.22 -8.53
CA THR A 143 -2.63 -14.20 -9.99
C THR A 143 -1.28 -13.56 -10.33
N SER A 144 -0.92 -12.47 -9.65
CA SER A 144 0.41 -11.85 -9.73
C SER A 144 1.51 -12.84 -9.36
N SER A 145 1.34 -13.60 -8.27
CA SER A 145 2.34 -14.57 -7.80
C SER A 145 2.50 -15.78 -8.71
N SER A 146 1.48 -16.11 -9.50
CA SER A 146 1.50 -17.20 -10.49
C SER A 146 1.82 -16.72 -11.91
N GLU A 147 2.29 -15.48 -12.08
CA GLU A 147 2.58 -14.88 -13.40
C GLU A 147 1.39 -14.99 -14.37
N GLY A 148 0.19 -14.79 -13.85
CA GLY A 148 -1.05 -14.82 -14.62
C GLY A 148 -1.48 -13.44 -15.11
N THR A 149 -2.45 -13.43 -16.02
CA THR A 149 -3.04 -12.19 -16.54
C THR A 149 -4.32 -11.80 -15.81
N TRP A 150 -4.57 -10.50 -15.71
CA TRP A 150 -5.77 -9.89 -15.12
C TRP A 150 -6.23 -8.74 -16.01
N HIS A 151 -7.45 -8.85 -16.56
CA HIS A 151 -8.01 -7.89 -17.55
C HIS A 151 -7.09 -7.57 -18.74
N GLY A 152 -6.29 -8.54 -19.16
CA GLY A 152 -5.37 -8.41 -20.30
C GLY A 152 -3.99 -7.85 -19.96
N TRP A 153 -3.74 -7.46 -18.70
CA TRP A 153 -2.40 -7.10 -18.21
C TRP A 153 -1.75 -8.25 -17.44
N GLU A 154 -0.43 -8.24 -17.37
CA GLU A 154 0.31 -9.03 -16.38
C GLU A 154 -0.08 -8.57 -14.97
N ALA A 155 -0.65 -9.46 -14.16
CA ALA A 155 -1.16 -9.11 -12.83
C ALA A 155 -0.04 -8.61 -11.89
N SER A 156 1.19 -9.09 -12.11
CA SER A 156 2.38 -8.64 -11.38
C SER A 156 2.71 -7.18 -11.59
N ARG A 157 2.42 -6.63 -12.77
CA ARG A 157 2.68 -5.22 -13.09
C ARG A 157 1.65 -4.30 -12.46
N VAL A 158 0.37 -4.72 -12.46
CA VAL A 158 -0.71 -4.01 -11.73
C VAL A 158 -0.44 -4.03 -10.23
N TRP A 159 -0.12 -5.20 -9.67
CA TRP A 159 0.23 -5.33 -8.26
C TRP A 159 1.43 -4.46 -7.89
N GLY A 160 2.46 -4.46 -8.73
CA GLY A 160 3.63 -3.61 -8.60
C GLY A 160 3.29 -2.11 -8.63
N LEU A 161 2.42 -1.66 -9.54
CA LEU A 161 1.95 -0.27 -9.60
C LEU A 161 1.28 0.15 -8.29
N TRP A 162 0.27 -0.60 -7.83
CA TRP A 162 -0.49 -0.25 -6.63
C TRP A 162 0.41 -0.22 -5.39
N THR A 163 1.17 -1.30 -5.15
CA THR A 163 2.03 -1.41 -3.97
C THR A 163 3.16 -0.38 -3.98
N ARG A 164 3.76 -0.09 -5.14
CA ARG A 164 4.83 0.91 -5.25
C ARG A 164 4.34 2.30 -4.84
N TYR A 165 3.20 2.75 -5.36
CA TYR A 165 2.63 4.05 -5.00
C TYR A 165 2.13 4.09 -3.55
N ALA A 166 1.43 3.04 -3.10
CA ALA A 166 0.91 2.94 -1.74
C ALA A 166 2.05 2.97 -0.71
N CYS A 167 3.06 2.13 -0.86
CA CYS A 167 4.22 2.08 0.03
C CYS A 167 5.04 3.37 -0.04
N SER A 168 5.24 3.95 -1.24
CA SER A 168 5.98 5.22 -1.36
C SER A 168 5.26 6.35 -0.64
N ALA A 169 3.95 6.47 -0.81
CA ALA A 169 3.14 7.46 -0.10
C ALA A 169 3.20 7.23 1.42
N PHE A 170 2.93 6.00 1.86
CA PHE A 170 2.93 5.63 3.29
C PHE A 170 4.27 5.93 3.95
N TYR A 171 5.38 5.37 3.44
CA TYR A 171 6.71 5.51 4.03
C TYR A 171 7.38 6.86 3.79
N SER A 172 6.77 7.76 3.01
CA SER A 172 7.22 9.15 2.90
C SER A 172 6.71 10.03 4.05
N HIS A 173 5.68 9.59 4.77
CA HIS A 173 5.00 10.40 5.76
C HIS A 173 5.64 10.22 7.16
N PRO A 174 5.89 11.30 7.92
CA PRO A 174 6.61 11.21 9.21
C PRO A 174 5.99 10.27 10.25
N TRP A 175 4.67 10.06 10.20
CA TRP A 175 4.00 9.14 11.11
C TRP A 175 4.46 7.69 10.92
N SER A 176 4.69 7.23 9.68
CA SER A 176 5.23 5.87 9.47
C SER A 176 6.66 5.74 10.00
N TRP A 177 7.42 6.84 10.05
CA TRP A 177 8.78 6.81 10.60
C TRP A 177 8.77 6.55 12.10
N ASN A 178 7.74 7.03 12.81
CA ASN A 178 7.52 6.70 14.22
C ASN A 178 7.16 5.22 14.42
N GLU A 179 6.46 4.61 13.45
CA GLU A 179 6.12 3.19 13.45
C GLU A 179 7.39 2.31 13.36
N ILE A 180 8.28 2.65 12.42
CA ILE A 180 9.47 1.84 12.10
C ILE A 180 10.76 2.32 12.78
N GLY A 181 10.70 3.39 13.58
CA GLY A 181 11.85 3.94 14.30
C GLY A 181 12.88 4.65 13.41
N PHE A 182 12.46 5.12 12.23
CA PHE A 182 13.37 5.81 11.32
C PHE A 182 13.66 7.23 11.81
N GLY A 183 14.94 7.54 12.04
CA GLY A 183 15.44 8.85 12.52
C GLY A 183 15.29 10.02 11.55
N GLY A 184 14.63 9.81 10.40
CA GLY A 184 14.48 10.79 9.33
C GLY A 184 15.73 10.94 8.44
N PRO A 185 15.72 11.93 7.53
CA PRO A 185 16.81 12.17 6.61
C PRO A 185 18.16 12.38 7.31
N ALA A 186 19.22 11.82 6.72
CA ALA A 186 20.56 11.90 7.30
C ALA A 186 21.16 13.30 7.19
N TYR A 187 20.92 14.04 6.11
CA TYR A 187 21.57 15.33 5.88
C TYR A 187 20.97 16.43 6.78
N PRO A 188 21.81 17.35 7.31
CA PRO A 188 23.27 17.41 7.26
C PRO A 188 24.01 16.58 8.32
N ARG A 189 23.31 16.10 9.36
CA ARG A 189 23.92 15.49 10.56
C ARG A 189 24.69 14.19 10.30
N GLY A 190 24.19 13.35 9.40
CA GLY A 190 24.61 11.98 9.15
C GLY A 190 24.14 10.97 10.20
N TYR A 191 24.35 9.69 9.89
CA TYR A 191 24.35 8.57 10.83
C TYR A 191 25.81 8.12 11.03
N LYS A 192 26.26 8.04 12.28
CA LYS A 192 27.62 7.70 12.72
C LYS A 192 27.73 6.25 13.18
N ASN A 193 26.71 5.72 13.82
CA ASN A 193 26.71 4.41 14.46
C ASN A 193 26.17 3.33 13.51
N VAL A 194 27.07 2.74 12.70
CA VAL A 194 26.72 1.76 11.64
C VAL A 194 26.85 0.29 12.06
N GLY A 195 27.12 0.02 13.33
CA GLY A 195 27.27 -1.35 13.85
C GLY A 195 25.92 -2.07 14.03
N LEU A 196 25.95 -3.41 14.10
CA LEU A 196 24.77 -4.20 14.47
C LEU A 196 24.28 -3.77 15.87
N ASP A 197 22.98 -3.50 16.00
CA ASP A 197 22.32 -2.94 17.20
C ASP A 197 22.93 -1.63 17.74
N ALA A 198 23.83 -1.00 16.98
CA ALA A 198 24.36 0.30 17.31
C ALA A 198 23.28 1.35 17.01
N ARG A 199 23.05 2.23 17.99
CA ARG A 199 22.02 3.25 17.91
C ARG A 199 22.62 4.62 18.07
N GLU A 200 22.06 5.57 17.36
CA GLU A 200 22.31 6.98 17.63
C GLU A 200 21.72 7.40 18.97
N ARG A 201 22.24 8.48 19.55
CA ARG A 201 21.78 8.97 20.86
C ARG A 201 20.31 9.39 20.91
N TRP A 202 19.68 9.57 19.75
CA TRP A 202 18.29 9.98 19.58
C TRP A 202 17.39 8.82 19.12
N GLU A 203 17.95 7.66 18.81
CA GLU A 203 17.19 6.48 18.43
C GLU A 203 16.73 5.72 19.69
N VAL A 204 15.55 5.13 19.59
CA VAL A 204 14.96 4.31 20.65
C VAL A 204 15.16 2.85 20.28
N ALA A 205 15.34 1.97 21.27
CA ALA A 205 15.30 0.53 20.99
C ALA A 205 13.90 0.14 20.54
N ASP A 206 13.84 -0.78 19.60
CA ASP A 206 12.64 -1.54 19.33
C ASP A 206 12.17 -2.24 20.61
N HIS A 207 10.89 -2.11 20.90
CA HIS A 207 10.21 -2.66 22.06
C HIS A 207 9.02 -3.50 21.56
N ASP A 208 9.32 -4.49 20.73
CA ASP A 208 8.39 -5.56 20.41
C ASP A 208 8.97 -6.89 20.89
N ASP A 209 8.35 -7.45 21.94
CA ASP A 209 8.68 -8.77 22.50
C ASP A 209 8.14 -9.91 21.61
N SER A 210 7.42 -9.59 20.53
CA SER A 210 6.87 -10.61 19.63
C SER A 210 7.92 -11.10 18.63
N ASP A 211 8.26 -12.38 18.74
CA ASP A 211 9.05 -13.09 17.75
C ASP A 211 8.33 -13.03 16.37
N PRO A 212 8.98 -12.51 15.32
CA PRO A 212 8.38 -12.42 13.99
C PRO A 212 8.20 -13.80 13.33
N VAL A 213 8.86 -14.86 13.80
CA VAL A 213 8.75 -16.21 13.23
C VAL A 213 7.32 -16.78 13.37
N PRO A 214 6.66 -16.73 14.55
CA PRO A 214 5.24 -17.04 14.70
C PRO A 214 4.27 -16.23 13.82
N PHE A 215 4.66 -15.03 13.35
CA PHE A 215 3.87 -14.23 12.42
C PHE A 215 3.96 -14.79 10.99
N ALA A 216 5.16 -15.12 10.52
CA ALA A 216 5.35 -15.79 9.22
C ALA A 216 4.57 -17.12 9.16
N ASP A 217 4.62 -17.92 10.22
CA ASP A 217 3.86 -19.17 10.34
C ASP A 217 2.34 -18.94 10.43
N ARG A 218 1.91 -17.79 10.96
CA ARG A 218 0.49 -17.39 10.96
C ARG A 218 0.01 -16.98 9.58
N ILE A 219 0.82 -16.23 8.82
CA ILE A 219 0.51 -15.86 7.43
C ILE A 219 0.39 -17.11 6.57
N GLU A 220 1.34 -18.05 6.68
CA GLU A 220 1.28 -19.35 6.00
C GLU A 220 -0.01 -20.11 6.34
N ARG A 221 -0.37 -20.18 7.63
CA ARG A 221 -1.61 -20.83 8.07
C ARG A 221 -2.88 -20.10 7.60
N ALA A 222 -2.88 -18.78 7.59
CA ALA A 222 -4.00 -17.97 7.10
C ALA A 222 -4.17 -18.13 5.58
N ARG A 223 -3.06 -18.13 4.82
CA ARG A 223 -3.04 -18.43 3.38
C ARG A 223 -3.62 -19.82 3.10
N ASN A 224 -3.20 -20.83 3.87
CA ASN A 224 -3.71 -22.20 3.74
C ASN A 224 -5.20 -22.33 4.11
N SER A 225 -5.63 -21.61 5.16
CA SER A 225 -7.04 -21.61 5.60
C SER A 225 -7.95 -20.89 4.61
N HIS A 226 -7.50 -19.76 4.05
CA HIS A 226 -8.24 -19.03 3.02
C HIS A 226 -8.35 -19.84 1.72
N ALA A 227 -7.29 -20.54 1.31
CA ALA A 227 -7.35 -21.47 0.18
C ALA A 227 -8.35 -22.62 0.39
N THR A 228 -8.52 -23.06 1.65
CA THR A 228 -9.49 -24.09 2.03
C THR A 228 -10.94 -23.54 2.03
N LEU A 229 -11.13 -22.28 2.46
CA LEU A 229 -12.44 -21.63 2.53
C LEU A 229 -12.96 -21.14 1.18
N THR A 230 -12.07 -20.78 0.26
CA THR A 230 -12.43 -20.32 -1.10
C THR A 230 -12.57 -21.45 -2.11
N GLY A 231 -12.44 -22.71 -1.68
CA GLY A 231 -12.91 -23.91 -2.37
C GLY A 231 -12.82 -23.86 -3.90
N GLY A 232 -11.60 -23.77 -4.44
CA GLY A 232 -11.31 -24.05 -5.86
C GLY A 232 -12.33 -23.50 -6.87
N TYR A 233 -12.56 -22.19 -6.88
CA TYR A 233 -13.31 -21.56 -7.97
C TYR A 233 -12.50 -21.68 -9.28
N VAL A 234 -12.87 -22.67 -10.10
CA VAL A 234 -12.44 -22.79 -11.50
C VAL A 234 -13.46 -22.06 -12.35
N ALA A 235 -13.05 -20.98 -13.02
CA ALA A 235 -13.89 -20.29 -13.99
C ALA A 235 -14.34 -21.27 -15.09
N PRO A 236 -15.60 -21.21 -15.57
CA PRO A 236 -16.05 -22.11 -16.63
C PRO A 236 -15.35 -21.73 -17.95
N HIS A 237 -14.38 -22.55 -18.36
CA HIS A 237 -13.86 -22.49 -19.72
C HIS A 237 -15.00 -22.85 -20.69
N GLY A 238 -15.26 -21.93 -21.62
CA GLY A 238 -16.24 -22.09 -22.68
C GLY A 238 -16.00 -23.36 -23.49
N THR A 239 -17.07 -24.13 -23.66
CA THR A 239 -17.18 -25.22 -24.61
C THR A 239 -16.83 -24.76 -26.03
N THR A 240 -15.84 -25.40 -26.64
CA THR A 240 -15.74 -25.49 -28.10
C THR A 240 -15.95 -26.93 -28.53
N SER A 241 -17.08 -27.15 -29.20
CA SER A 241 -17.50 -28.37 -29.88
C SER A 241 -16.82 -28.48 -31.25
N GLY A 242 -16.50 -29.72 -31.66
CA GLY A 242 -16.19 -30.13 -33.05
C GLY A 242 -14.75 -30.61 -33.21
N ALA A 243 -14.42 -31.77 -33.81
CA ALA A 243 -15.21 -32.69 -34.62
C ALA A 243 -14.54 -34.08 -34.62
N GLN A 244 -15.37 -35.11 -34.80
CA GLN A 244 -15.00 -36.48 -35.14
C GLN A 244 -14.31 -36.58 -36.52
N ASN A 245 -13.28 -37.42 -36.62
CA ASN A 245 -12.92 -38.32 -37.73
C ASN A 245 -11.53 -38.89 -37.39
N GLY A 246 -11.18 -40.17 -37.50
CA GLY A 246 -11.77 -41.33 -38.13
C GLY A 246 -10.61 -42.30 -38.43
N ARG A 247 -10.62 -43.48 -37.79
CA ARG A 247 -10.04 -44.80 -38.16
C ARG A 247 -8.79 -44.92 -39.07
N SER A 248 -7.90 -45.82 -38.59
CA SER A 248 -7.14 -46.88 -39.31
C SER A 248 -6.07 -46.41 -40.32
N VAL A 249 -4.83 -46.92 -40.37
CA VAL A 249 -4.17 -48.18 -39.95
C VAL A 249 -2.78 -47.82 -39.42
#